data_AF-A0A2U1TAV4-F1
#
_entry.id   AF-A0A2U1TAV4-F1
#
_cell.length_a   1.000
_cell.length_b   1.000
_cell.length_c   1.000
_cell.angle_alpha   90.00
_cell.angle_beta   90.00
_cell.angle_gamma   90.00
#
_symmetry.space_group_name_H-M   'P 1'
#
loop_
_entity.id
_entity.type
_entity.pdbx_description
1 polymer ?
#
loop_
_entity_poly.entity_id
_entity_poly.type
_entity_poly.pdbx_seq_one_letter_code
_entity_poly.pdbx_strand_id
1 'polypeptide(L)'
;MTMARMDLDELRRYARYELDVLIEHRCRAGEDPYDFIHDLPTVDELVVFELRADALDARGMTAQYAMAKHAARSDLADAGMHRKNIAQLEYDLLRSIALEHPDLTRTVWTLLDSVGE
;
A
#
# COMPACT_ATOMS: atom_id res chain seq x y z
N MET A 1 0.14 -0.38 18.63
CA MET A 1 -1.23 0.09 18.39
C MET A 1 -1.53 -0.26 16.95
N THR A 2 -2.59 -1.01 16.67
CA THR A 2 -2.93 -1.51 15.32
C THR A 2 -3.67 -0.40 14.58
N MET A 3 -3.23 -0.02 13.37
CA MET A 3 -3.83 1.05 12.57
C MET A 3 -5.32 0.80 12.31
N ALA A 4 -5.72 -0.47 12.17
CA ALA A 4 -7.11 -0.88 11.99
C ALA A 4 -8.08 -0.50 13.12
N ARG A 5 -7.59 -0.02 14.28
CA ARG A 5 -8.45 0.44 15.39
C ARG A 5 -8.69 1.94 15.40
N MET A 6 -8.03 2.69 14.53
CA MET A 6 -8.15 4.15 14.45
C MET A 6 -9.33 4.54 13.56
N ASP A 7 -9.90 5.71 13.79
CA ASP A 7 -10.89 6.23 12.86
C ASP A 7 -10.23 6.72 11.56
N LEU A 8 -11.03 6.85 10.50
CA LEU A 8 -10.52 7.20 9.19
C LEU A 8 -9.93 8.62 9.12
N ASP A 9 -10.45 9.58 9.89
CA ASP A 9 -9.96 10.95 9.89
C ASP A 9 -8.58 11.04 10.58
N GLU A 10 -8.38 10.23 11.61
CA GLU A 10 -7.09 10.05 12.27
C GLU A 10 -6.08 9.43 11.31
N LEU A 11 -6.44 8.34 10.62
CA LEU A 11 -5.59 7.72 9.60
C LEU A 11 -5.18 8.71 8.50
N ARG A 12 -6.14 9.49 7.98
CA ARG A 12 -5.88 10.53 6.97
C ARG A 12 -4.97 11.63 7.48
N ARG A 13 -5.04 11.97 8.77
CA ARG A 13 -4.15 12.95 9.39
C ARG A 13 -2.71 12.43 9.44
N TYR A 14 -2.52 11.17 9.83
CA TYR A 14 -1.20 10.54 9.83
C TYR A 14 -0.61 10.44 8.42
N ALA A 15 -1.41 10.02 7.44
CA ALA A 15 -0.98 9.95 6.04
C ALA A 15 -0.58 11.33 5.47
N ARG A 16 -1.26 12.42 5.87
CA ARG A 16 -0.84 13.78 5.49
C ARG A 16 0.52 14.15 6.09
N TYR A 17 0.76 13.82 7.37
CA TYR A 17 2.05 14.09 7.99
C TYR A 17 3.17 13.28 7.35
N GLU A 18 2.91 12.03 6.97
CA GLU A 18 3.87 11.22 6.21
C GLU A 18 4.19 11.83 4.85
N LEU A 19 3.16 12.27 4.12
CA LEU A 19 3.33 12.92 2.83
C LEU A 19 4.14 14.22 2.95
N ASP A 20 3.88 15.04 3.98
CA ASP A 20 4.65 16.25 4.26
C ASP A 20 6.14 15.93 4.54
N VAL A 21 6.43 14.88 5.31
CA VAL A 21 7.80 14.42 5.59
C VAL A 21 8.51 13.96 4.31
N LEU A 22 7.82 13.24 3.42
CA LEU A 22 8.37 12.79 2.15
C LEU A 22 8.71 13.97 1.23
N ILE A 23 7.80 14.95 1.13
CA ILE A 23 8.03 16.17 0.35
C ILE A 23 9.23 16.94 0.93
N GLU A 24 9.27 17.15 2.25
CA GLU A 24 10.36 17.85 2.91
C GLU A 24 11.70 17.16 2.66
N HIS A 25 11.75 15.83 2.76
CA HIS A 25 12.96 15.04 2.54
C HIS A 25 13.52 15.24 1.13
N ARG A 26 12.67 15.13 0.09
CA ARG A 26 13.08 15.30 -1.31
C ARG A 26 13.51 16.73 -1.63
N CYS A 27 12.78 17.73 -1.13
CA CYS A 27 13.18 19.13 -1.24
C CYS A 27 14.56 19.38 -0.62
N ARG A 28 14.85 18.80 0.55
CA ARG A 28 16.17 18.89 1.20
C ARG A 28 17.27 18.16 0.44
N ALA A 29 16.93 17.15 -0.34
CA ALA A 29 17.86 16.47 -1.26
C ALA A 29 18.14 17.29 -2.54
N GLY A 30 17.46 18.44 -2.72
CA GLY A 30 17.65 19.34 -3.86
C GLY A 30 16.74 19.07 -5.06
N GLU A 31 15.73 18.21 -4.90
CA GLU A 31 14.73 17.95 -5.94
C GLU A 31 13.70 19.09 -6.02
N ASP A 32 13.27 19.48 -7.23
CA ASP A 32 12.21 20.47 -7.43
C ASP A 32 10.83 19.82 -7.20
N PRO A 33 9.97 20.38 -6.32
CA PRO A 33 8.61 19.87 -6.11
C PRO A 33 7.79 19.67 -7.38
N TYR A 34 7.94 20.54 -8.38
CA TYR A 34 7.21 20.44 -9.64
C TYR A 34 7.53 19.12 -10.37
N ASP A 35 8.78 18.65 -10.26
CA ASP A 35 9.25 17.44 -10.92
C ASP A 35 8.75 16.15 -10.27
N PHE A 36 8.27 16.19 -9.02
CA PHE A 36 7.94 14.95 -8.32
C PHE A 36 6.59 14.89 -7.61
N ILE A 37 5.92 16.03 -7.37
CA ILE A 37 4.64 16.05 -6.64
C ILE A 37 3.60 15.14 -7.31
N HIS A 38 3.64 14.99 -8.64
CA HIS A 38 2.70 14.19 -9.41
C HIS A 38 2.90 12.67 -9.28
N ASP A 39 4.09 12.24 -8.83
CA ASP A 39 4.41 10.83 -8.58
C ASP A 39 4.09 10.38 -7.15
N LEU A 40 3.75 11.33 -6.27
CA LEU A 40 3.47 11.03 -4.88
C LEU A 40 2.11 10.34 -4.75
N PRO A 41 1.99 9.38 -3.81
CA PRO A 41 0.69 8.80 -3.50
C PRO A 41 -0.23 9.87 -2.90
N THR A 42 -1.51 9.73 -3.19
CA THR A 42 -2.56 10.48 -2.51
C THR A 42 -2.68 10.05 -1.05
N VAL A 43 -3.32 10.90 -0.23
CA VAL A 43 -3.57 10.60 1.20
C VAL A 43 -4.33 9.29 1.37
N ASP A 44 -5.37 9.05 0.57
CA ASP A 44 -6.17 7.83 0.69
C ASP A 44 -5.39 6.59 0.22
N GLU A 45 -4.47 6.72 -0.74
CA GLU A 45 -3.57 5.61 -1.14
C GLU A 45 -2.59 5.25 -0.01
N LEU A 46 -2.00 6.26 0.65
CA LEU A 46 -1.16 6.05 1.83
C LEU A 46 -1.93 5.34 2.96
N VAL A 47 -3.17 5.76 3.24
CA VAL A 47 -4.02 5.08 4.23
C VAL A 47 -4.25 3.61 3.84
N VAL A 48 -4.53 3.32 2.57
CA VAL A 48 -4.71 1.93 2.11
C VAL A 48 -3.41 1.12 2.22
N PHE A 49 -2.25 1.72 1.92
CA PHE A 49 -0.95 1.05 2.07
C PHE A 49 -0.66 0.68 3.53
N GLU A 50 -0.92 1.59 4.46
CA GLU A 50 -0.73 1.37 5.89
C GLU A 50 -1.70 0.32 6.44
N LEU A 51 -2.99 0.40 6.09
CA LEU A 51 -3.98 -0.61 6.49
C LEU A 51 -3.62 -2.00 5.93
N ARG A 52 -3.12 -2.07 4.70
CA ARG A 52 -2.64 -3.34 4.11
C ARG A 52 -1.43 -3.87 4.86
N ALA A 53 -0.47 -3.02 5.22
CA ALA A 53 0.72 -3.42 5.96
C ALA A 53 0.35 -3.95 7.35
N ASP A 54 -0.51 -3.24 8.08
CA ASP A 54 -1.05 -3.65 9.39
C ASP A 54 -1.84 -4.97 9.29
N ALA A 55 -2.60 -5.16 8.21
CA ALA A 55 -3.33 -6.38 7.93
C ALA A 55 -2.41 -7.59 7.62
N LEU A 56 -1.28 -7.37 6.96
CA LEU A 56 -0.25 -8.40 6.75
C LEU A 56 0.46 -8.76 8.05
N ASP A 57 0.78 -7.76 8.88
CA ASP A 57 1.43 -7.95 10.17
C ASP A 57 0.54 -8.72 11.15
N ALA A 58 -0.75 -8.36 11.22
CA ALA A 58 -1.75 -9.06 12.02
C ALA A 58 -1.90 -10.54 11.64
N ARG A 59 -1.63 -10.91 10.39
CA ARG A 59 -1.63 -12.30 9.89
C ARG A 59 -0.27 -13.00 10.07
N GLY A 60 0.77 -12.30 10.53
CA GLY A 60 2.13 -12.81 10.60
C GLY A 60 2.77 -13.06 9.23
N MET A 61 2.24 -12.42 8.18
CA MET A 61 2.60 -12.70 6.78
C MET A 61 3.60 -11.70 6.20
N THR A 62 3.99 -10.65 6.91
CA THR A 62 4.87 -9.58 6.40
C THR A 62 6.14 -10.11 5.72
N ALA A 63 6.89 -10.97 6.40
CA ALA A 63 8.13 -11.54 5.84
C ALA A 63 7.85 -12.48 4.65
N GLN A 64 6.82 -13.33 4.76
CA GLN A 64 6.45 -14.29 3.72
C GLN A 64 6.01 -13.57 2.44
N TYR A 65 5.21 -12.51 2.58
CA TYR A 65 4.78 -11.64 1.50
C TYR A 65 5.98 -10.98 0.81
N ALA A 66 6.91 -10.39 1.57
CA ALA A 66 8.10 -9.76 1.02
C ALA A 66 8.99 -10.77 0.26
N MET A 67 9.17 -11.98 0.80
CA MET A 67 9.92 -13.05 0.15
C MET A 67 9.23 -13.52 -1.14
N ALA A 68 7.91 -13.74 -1.10
CA ALA A 68 7.14 -14.13 -2.27
C ALA A 68 7.25 -13.07 -3.37
N LYS A 69 7.17 -11.78 -3.01
CA LYS A 69 7.29 -10.65 -3.96
C LYS A 69 8.67 -10.61 -4.61
N HIS A 70 9.73 -10.93 -3.87
CA HIS A 70 11.07 -11.08 -4.43
C HIS A 70 11.16 -12.30 -5.37
N ALA A 71 10.66 -13.46 -4.97
CA ALA A 71 10.68 -14.68 -5.79
C ALA A 71 9.86 -14.53 -7.08
N ALA A 72 8.73 -13.82 -7.02
CA ALA A 72 7.85 -13.51 -8.14
C ALA A 72 8.55 -12.73 -9.28
N ARG A 73 9.60 -11.97 -8.96
CA ARG A 73 10.43 -11.18 -9.90
C ARG A 73 11.64 -11.94 -10.42
N SER A 74 11.86 -13.18 -9.97
CA SER A 74 12.99 -14.01 -10.39
C SER A 74 12.64 -14.86 -11.63
N ASP A 75 13.67 -15.46 -12.23
CA ASP A 75 13.54 -16.43 -13.34
C ASP A 75 13.37 -17.89 -12.88
N LEU A 76 13.13 -18.11 -11.57
CA LEU A 76 12.94 -19.45 -11.02
C LEU A 76 11.63 -20.08 -11.53
N ALA A 77 11.61 -21.42 -11.58
CA ALA A 77 10.47 -22.18 -12.10
C ALA A 77 9.15 -21.93 -11.33
N ASP A 78 9.24 -21.53 -10.06
CA ASP A 78 8.11 -21.25 -9.18
C ASP A 78 7.66 -19.77 -9.18
N ALA A 79 8.36 -18.87 -9.89
CA ALA A 79 8.04 -17.44 -9.93
C ALA A 79 6.59 -17.16 -10.35
N GLY A 80 6.06 -17.94 -11.30
CA GLY A 80 4.66 -17.84 -11.73
C GLY A 80 3.64 -18.24 -10.66
N MET A 81 3.99 -19.19 -9.77
CA MET A 81 3.15 -19.56 -8.63
C MET A 81 3.13 -18.43 -7.60
N HIS A 82 4.30 -17.86 -7.26
CA HIS A 82 4.39 -16.75 -6.31
C HIS A 82 3.59 -15.52 -6.78
N ARG A 83 3.65 -15.17 -8.08
CA ARG A 83 2.83 -14.09 -8.65
C ARG A 83 1.34 -14.30 -8.44
N LYS A 84 0.82 -15.51 -8.71
CA LYS A 84 -0.60 -15.84 -8.52
C LYS A 84 -1.01 -15.79 -7.05
N ASN A 85 -0.18 -16.35 -6.17
CA ASN A 85 -0.47 -16.35 -4.73
C ASN A 85 -0.52 -14.93 -4.16
N ILE A 86 0.40 -14.06 -4.58
CA ILE A 86 0.44 -12.65 -4.17
C ILE A 86 -0.79 -11.91 -4.70
N ALA A 87 -1.13 -12.08 -5.99
CA ALA A 87 -2.28 -11.41 -6.57
C ALA A 87 -3.58 -11.77 -5.84
N GLN A 88 -3.76 -13.05 -5.48
CA GLN A 88 -4.90 -13.49 -4.70
C GLN A 88 -4.91 -12.87 -3.29
N LEU A 89 -3.76 -12.87 -2.61
CA LEU A 89 -3.63 -12.28 -1.28
C LEU A 89 -3.90 -10.77 -1.28
N GLU A 90 -3.33 -10.03 -2.24
CA GLU A 90 -3.55 -8.59 -2.42
C GLU A 90 -5.03 -8.29 -2.67
N TYR A 91 -5.67 -9.06 -3.55
CA TYR A 91 -7.10 -8.93 -3.80
C TYR A 91 -7.92 -9.10 -2.51
N ASP A 92 -7.63 -10.15 -1.73
CA ASP A 92 -8.37 -10.45 -0.50
C ASP A 92 -8.16 -9.36 0.58
N LEU A 93 -6.93 -8.83 0.72
CA LEU A 93 -6.60 -7.74 1.64
C LEU A 93 -7.27 -6.43 1.24
N LEU A 94 -7.12 -6.02 -0.01
CA LEU A 94 -7.70 -4.77 -0.52
C LEU A 94 -9.22 -4.81 -0.46
N ARG A 95 -9.82 -5.95 -0.81
CA ARG A 95 -11.27 -6.16 -0.67
C ARG A 95 -11.72 -6.04 0.78
N SER A 96 -11.00 -6.59 1.77
CA SER A 96 -11.40 -6.45 3.17
C SER A 96 -11.35 -4.98 3.63
N ILE A 97 -10.31 -4.24 3.22
CA ILE A 97 -10.18 -2.80 3.51
C ILE A 97 -11.38 -2.01 2.96
N ALA A 98 -11.80 -2.27 1.72
CA ALA A 98 -12.96 -1.57 1.15
C ALA A 98 -14.28 -1.88 1.89
N LEU A 99 -14.43 -3.11 2.43
CA LEU A 99 -15.60 -3.49 3.22
C LEU A 99 -15.61 -2.84 4.61
N GLU A 100 -14.44 -2.71 5.24
CA GLU A 100 -14.28 -2.10 6.56
C GLU A 100 -14.31 -0.57 6.50
N HIS A 101 -13.80 0.01 5.41
CA HIS A 101 -13.72 1.46 5.19
C HIS A 101 -14.37 1.83 3.84
N PRO A 102 -15.72 1.91 3.77
CA PRO A 102 -16.42 2.17 2.51
C PRO A 102 -15.99 3.44 1.78
N ASP A 103 -15.55 4.48 2.51
CA ASP A 103 -15.06 5.73 1.93
C ASP A 103 -13.78 5.56 1.10
N LEU A 104 -12.99 4.50 1.33
CA LEU A 104 -11.77 4.17 0.58
C LEU A 104 -12.04 3.30 -0.66
N THR A 105 -13.30 2.88 -0.89
CA THR A 105 -13.66 1.93 -1.95
C THR A 105 -13.12 2.36 -3.31
N ARG A 106 -13.28 3.64 -3.68
CA ARG A 106 -12.79 4.15 -4.98
C ARG A 106 -11.27 3.97 -5.11
N THR A 107 -10.51 4.37 -4.09
CA THR A 107 -9.05 4.26 -4.06
C THR A 107 -8.61 2.80 -4.15
N VAL A 108 -9.25 1.92 -3.39
CA VAL A 108 -9.00 0.47 -3.44
C VAL A 108 -9.21 -0.08 -4.85
N TRP A 109 -10.30 0.29 -5.53
CA TRP A 109 -10.57 -0.17 -6.90
C TRP A 109 -9.51 0.32 -7.89
N THR A 110 -9.09 1.58 -7.80
CA THR A 110 -8.00 2.10 -8.63
C THR A 110 -6.70 1.32 -8.40
N LEU A 111 -6.37 1.01 -7.14
CA LEU A 111 -5.18 0.23 -6.81
C LEU A 111 -5.28 -1.22 -7.31
N LEU A 112 -6.45 -1.85 -7.23
CA LEU A 112 -6.67 -3.19 -7.79
C LEU A 112 -6.46 -3.24 -9.31
N ASP A 113 -6.91 -2.21 -10.02
CA ASP A 113 -6.72 -2.10 -11.47
C ASP A 113 -5.22 -1.96 -11.80
N SER A 114 -4.48 -1.15 -11.04
CA SER A 114 -3.04 -0.98 -11.21
C SER A 114 -2.20 -2.24 -10.92
N VAL A 115 -2.75 -3.22 -10.19
CA VAL A 115 -2.08 -4.50 -9.88
C VAL A 115 -2.34 -5.56 -10.96
N GLY A 116 -3.33 -5.35 -11.83
CA GLY A 116 -3.72 -6.28 -12.89
C GLY A 116 -2.91 -6.17 -14.19
N GLU A 117 -2.14 -5.07 -14.36
CA GLU A 117 -1.21 -4.85 -15.48
C GLU A 117 0.19 -5.44 -15.21
#